data_AF-A0A2H3AAN1-F1
#
_entry.id   AF-A0A2H3AAN1-F1
#
_cell.length_a   1.000
_cell.length_b   1.000
_cell.length_c   1.000
_cell.angle_alpha   90.00
_cell.angle_beta   90.00
_cell.angle_gamma   90.00
#
_symmetry.space_group_name_H-M   'P 1'
#
loop_
_entity.id
_entity.type
_entity.pdbx_description
1 polymer ?
#
loop_
_entity_poly.entity_id
_entity_poly.type
_entity_poly.pdbx_seq_one_letter_code
_entity_poly.pdbx_strand_id
1 'polypeptide(L)'
;MQVSSRFLLVWGVVHLYPYLAIEVPTYSSMLIAWSVTEVIRYSYFALSLSGFTPRLLTWLRYNTFFVLYPIGILSECSLVFLAAVGPAAAEKEYPLALAPYALYAILIIYVPVSAR
;
A
#
# COMPACT_ATOMS: atom_id res chain seq x y z
N MET A 1 -5.78 -6.42 8.91
CA MET A 1 -5.74 -5.07 8.31
C MET A 1 -4.79 -4.94 7.12
N GLN A 2 -3.60 -5.58 7.09
CA GLN A 2 -2.70 -5.48 5.93
C GLN A 2 -3.27 -6.08 4.63
N VAL A 3 -4.00 -7.21 4.69
CA VAL A 3 -4.54 -7.87 3.48
C VAL A 3 -5.72 -7.09 2.88
N SER A 4 -6.59 -6.54 3.72
CA SER A 4 -7.75 -5.76 3.28
C SER A 4 -7.35 -4.44 2.62
N SER A 5 -6.28 -3.80 3.10
CA SER A 5 -5.72 -2.61 2.47
C SER A 5 -5.21 -2.89 1.05
N ARG A 6 -4.39 -3.94 0.88
CA ARG A 6 -3.84 -4.32 -0.43
C ARG A 6 -4.93 -4.64 -1.44
N PHE A 7 -5.99 -5.34 -1.00
CA PHE A 7 -7.15 -5.62 -1.86
C PHE A 7 -7.86 -4.35 -2.31
N LEU A 8 -8.08 -3.40 -1.40
CA LEU A 8 -8.71 -2.12 -1.72
C LEU A 8 -7.89 -1.32 -2.75
N LEU A 9 -6.56 -1.28 -2.61
CA LEU A 9 -5.71 -0.54 -3.53
C LEU A 9 -5.62 -1.20 -4.91
N VAL A 10 -5.44 -2.52 -4.97
CA VAL A 10 -5.28 -3.22 -6.25
C VAL A 10 -6.61 -3.33 -6.99
N TRP A 11 -7.68 -3.75 -6.30
CA TRP A 11 -8.99 -3.99 -6.94
C TRP A 11 -9.89 -2.76 -6.91
N GLY A 12 -9.85 -1.96 -5.85
CA GLY A 12 -10.70 -0.77 -5.72
C GLY A 12 -10.16 0.48 -6.41
N VAL A 13 -8.84 0.59 -6.60
CA VAL A 13 -8.20 1.76 -7.23
C VAL A 13 -7.56 1.41 -8.57
N VAL A 14 -6.58 0.50 -8.58
CA VAL A 14 -5.78 0.21 -9.78
C VAL A 14 -6.59 -0.50 -10.86
N HIS A 15 -7.48 -1.42 -10.49
CA HIS A 15 -8.34 -2.09 -11.46
C HIS A 15 -9.38 -1.13 -12.07
N LEU A 16 -9.92 -0.19 -11.30
CA LEU A 16 -10.85 0.82 -11.84
C LEU A 16 -10.10 1.85 -12.70
N TYR A 17 -8.89 2.22 -12.32
CA TYR A 17 -8.11 3.28 -12.95
C TYR A 17 -6.70 2.80 -13.32
N PRO A 18 -6.56 1.93 -14.34
CA PRO A 18 -5.28 1.31 -14.70
C PRO A 18 -4.21 2.31 -15.14
N TYR A 19 -4.63 3.47 -15.63
CA TYR A 19 -3.74 4.57 -16.04
C TYR A 19 -2.85 5.07 -14.89
N LEU A 20 -3.37 5.08 -13.66
CA LEU A 20 -2.62 5.53 -12.48
C LEU A 20 -1.43 4.61 -12.17
N ALA A 21 -1.52 3.32 -12.50
CA ALA A 21 -0.42 2.38 -12.28
C ALA A 21 0.73 2.56 -13.28
N ILE A 22 0.46 3.16 -14.44
CA ILE A 22 1.45 3.40 -15.50
C ILE A 22 2.11 4.76 -15.32
N GLU A 23 1.32 5.78 -14.98
CA GLU A 23 1.80 7.17 -14.93
C GLU A 23 2.42 7.56 -13.59
N VAL A 24 2.03 6.90 -12.50
CA VAL A 24 2.44 7.30 -11.16
C VAL A 24 3.54 6.37 -10.65
N PRO A 25 4.80 6.85 -10.50
CA PRO A 25 5.93 6.05 -10.00
C PRO A 25 5.68 5.47 -8.60
N THR A 26 4.76 6.09 -7.88
CA THR A 26 4.37 5.72 -6.53
C THR A 26 3.73 4.34 -6.43
N TYR A 27 3.12 3.83 -7.51
CA TYR A 27 2.63 2.45 -7.56
C TYR A 27 3.78 1.44 -7.57
N SER A 28 4.82 1.69 -8.36
CA SER A 28 5.99 0.83 -8.40
C SER A 28 6.76 0.84 -7.08
N SER A 29 6.89 1.99 -6.42
CA SER A 29 7.55 2.07 -5.11
C SER A 29 6.76 1.33 -4.02
N MET A 30 5.43 1.39 -4.06
CA MET A 30 4.54 0.61 -3.19
C MET A 30 4.75 -0.90 -3.37
N LEU A 31 4.78 -1.39 -4.62
CA LEU A 31 5.00 -2.81 -4.91
C LEU A 31 6.37 -3.31 -4.46
N ILE A 32 7.42 -2.51 -4.68
CA ILE A 32 8.77 -2.81 -4.21
C ILE A 32 8.77 -2.85 -2.68
N ALA A 33 8.16 -1.87 -2.03
CA ALA A 33 8.08 -1.81 -0.58
C ALA A 33 7.38 -3.05 -0.01
N TRP A 34 6.23 -3.43 -0.55
CA TRP A 34 5.53 -4.65 -0.15
C TRP A 34 6.39 -5.90 -0.38
N SER A 35 6.98 -6.05 -1.56
CA SER A 35 7.81 -7.21 -1.90
C SER A 35 9.00 -7.37 -0.95
N VAL A 36 9.69 -6.27 -0.65
CA VAL A 36 10.82 -6.28 0.29
C VAL A 36 10.36 -6.69 1.70
N THR A 37 9.23 -6.15 2.19
CA THR A 37 8.71 -6.56 3.52
C THR A 37 8.37 -8.05 3.59
N GLU A 38 7.82 -8.61 2.51
CA GLU A 38 7.46 -10.02 2.40
C GLU A 38 8.70 -10.92 2.37
N VAL A 39 9.71 -10.55 1.58
CA VAL A 39 10.99 -11.27 1.50
C VAL A 39 11.64 -11.37 2.88
N ILE A 40 11.69 -10.27 3.64
CA ILE A 40 12.31 -10.23 4.97
C ILE A 40 11.53 -11.11 5.95
N ARG A 41 10.20 -11.03 5.92
CA ARG A 41 9.33 -11.81 6.78
C ARG A 41 9.45 -13.31 6.53
N TYR A 42 9.36 -13.74 5.28
CA TYR A 42 9.45 -15.16 4.95
C TYR A 42 10.87 -15.70 5.15
N SER A 43 11.90 -14.90 4.84
CA SER A 43 13.28 -15.27 5.17
C SER A 43 13.47 -15.48 6.67
N TYR A 44 12.87 -14.63 7.51
CA TYR A 44 12.91 -14.79 8.96
C TYR A 44 12.23 -16.08 9.42
N PHE A 45 11.05 -16.41 8.88
CA PHE A 45 10.35 -17.65 9.22
C PHE A 45 11.12 -18.90 8.76
N ALA A 46 11.67 -18.89 7.54
CA ALA A 46 12.44 -20.01 7.01
C ALA A 46 13.68 -20.31 7.87
N LEU A 47 14.42 -19.26 8.25
CA LEU A 47 15.63 -19.36 9.07
C LEU A 47 15.31 -19.70 10.53
N SER A 48 14.22 -19.15 11.07
CA SER A 48 13.73 -19.53 12.40
C SER A 48 13.34 -21.01 12.48
N LEU A 49 12.80 -21.59 11.40
CA LEU A 49 12.52 -23.03 11.33
C LEU A 49 13.80 -23.88 11.26
N SER A 50 14.87 -23.36 10.64
CA SER A 50 16.16 -24.06 10.53
C SER A 50 17.02 -23.99 11.79
N GLY A 51 16.52 -23.40 12.89
CA GLY A 51 17.24 -23.26 14.15
C GLY A 51 18.35 -22.21 14.16
N PHE A 52 18.54 -21.47 13.06
CA PHE A 52 19.57 -20.45 12.91
C PHE A 52 18.93 -19.10 12.59
N THR A 53 18.93 -18.18 13.55
CA THR A 53 18.49 -16.79 13.33
C THR A 53 19.70 -15.87 13.19
N PRO A 54 20.17 -15.56 11.97
CA PRO A 54 21.28 -14.64 11.79
C PRO A 54 20.91 -13.23 12.30
N ARG A 55 21.82 -12.64 13.08
CA ARG A 55 21.67 -11.29 13.68
C ARG A 55 21.40 -10.19 12.64
N LEU A 56 21.85 -10.41 11.41
CA LEU A 56 21.64 -9.51 10.28
C LEU A 56 20.17 -9.44 9.87
N LEU A 57 19.41 -10.55 9.94
CA LEU A 57 17.97 -10.56 9.63
C LEU A 57 17.14 -9.87 10.70
N THR A 58 17.47 -10.07 11.98
CA THR A 58 16.82 -9.35 13.08
C THR A 58 17.12 -7.86 12.99
N TRP A 59 18.36 -7.47 12.67
CA TRP A 59 18.71 -6.08 12.41
C TRP A 59 17.94 -5.51 11.22
N LEU A 60 17.87 -6.24 10.10
CA LEU A 60 17.15 -5.80 8.92
C LEU A 60 15.69 -5.56 9.27
N ARG A 61 15.02 -6.52 9.92
CA ARG A 61 13.61 -6.42 10.35
C ARG A 61 13.32 -5.13 11.13
N TYR A 62 14.17 -4.76 12.08
CA TYR A 62 13.97 -3.54 12.87
C TYR A 62 14.24 -2.26 12.09
N ASN A 63 15.26 -2.22 11.22
CA ASN A 63 15.59 -1.01 10.45
C ASN A 63 14.67 -0.81 9.24
N THR A 64 14.30 -1.89 8.56
CA THR A 64 13.41 -1.83 7.41
C THR A 64 12.01 -1.39 7.80
N PHE A 65 11.57 -1.66 9.03
CA PHE A 65 10.28 -1.18 9.49
C PHE A 65 10.20 0.36 9.46
N PHE A 66 11.23 1.06 9.95
CA PHE A 66 11.24 2.53 9.98
C PHE A 66 11.28 3.18 8.59
N VAL A 67 11.85 2.51 7.60
CA VAL A 67 11.99 3.06 6.24
C VAL A 67 10.82 2.65 5.35
N LEU A 68 10.44 1.37 5.37
CA LEU A 68 9.38 0.87 4.49
C LEU A 68 7.98 1.25 4.95
N TYR A 69 7.76 1.49 6.24
CA TYR A 69 6.46 1.92 6.76
C TYR A 69 6.03 3.30 6.23
N PRO A 70 6.83 4.38 6.34
CA PRO A 70 6.46 5.68 5.78
C PRO A 70 6.39 5.64 4.25
N ILE A 71 7.26 4.89 3.57
CA ILE A 71 7.19 4.73 2.11
C ILE A 71 5.89 4.04 1.70
N GLY A 72 5.50 2.98 2.39
CA GLY A 72 4.23 2.28 2.17
C GLY A 72 3.04 3.22 2.35
N ILE A 73 2.90 3.85 3.51
CA ILE A 73 1.73 4.71 3.78
C ILE A 73 1.67 5.92 2.86
N LEU A 74 2.79 6.60 2.63
CA LEU A 74 2.83 7.75 1.73
C LEU A 74 2.47 7.33 0.30
N SER A 75 2.95 6.17 -0.13
CA SER A 75 2.63 5.67 -1.47
C SER A 75 1.15 5.31 -1.62
N GLU A 76 0.58 4.60 -0.66
CA GLU A 76 -0.84 4.24 -0.61
C GLU A 76 -1.75 5.49 -0.58
N CYS A 77 -1.47 6.44 0.32
CA CYS A 77 -2.24 7.67 0.44
C CYS A 77 -2.16 8.55 -0.82
N SER A 78 -0.97 8.67 -1.43
CA SER A 78 -0.82 9.46 -2.65
C SER A 78 -1.57 8.86 -3.84
N LEU A 79 -1.60 7.52 -3.96
CA LEU A 79 -2.37 6.81 -4.98
C LEU A 79 -3.87 7.04 -4.81
N VAL A 80 -4.39 6.91 -3.60
CA VAL A 80 -5.81 7.16 -3.30
C VAL A 80 -6.17 8.63 -3.56
N PHE A 81 -5.31 9.57 -3.18
CA PHE A 81 -5.52 10.99 -3.42
C PHE A 81 -5.52 11.34 -4.91
N LEU A 82 -4.56 10.83 -5.68
CA LEU A 82 -4.49 11.04 -7.13
C LEU A 82 -5.68 10.40 -7.85
N ALA A 83 -6.12 9.22 -7.40
CA ALA A 83 -7.33 8.58 -7.91
C ALA A 83 -8.60 9.41 -7.64
N ALA A 84 -8.72 9.97 -6.44
CA ALA A 84 -9.87 10.76 -6.03
C ALA A 84 -9.95 12.11 -6.75
N VAL A 85 -8.82 12.80 -6.95
CA VAL A 85 -8.76 14.14 -7.57
C VAL A 85 -8.80 14.08 -9.10
N GLY A 86 -8.26 13.02 -9.70
CA GLY A 86 -8.20 12.86 -11.15
C GLY A 86 -9.38 12.08 -11.72
N PRO A 87 -9.21 10.79 -12.00
CA PRO A 87 -10.15 10.02 -12.78
C PRO A 87 -11.51 9.84 -12.07
N ALA A 88 -11.53 9.64 -10.75
CA ALA A 88 -12.79 9.47 -10.02
C ALA A 88 -13.64 10.76 -9.97
N ALA A 89 -13.02 11.94 -10.05
CA ALA A 89 -13.73 13.22 -10.13
C ALA A 89 -14.30 13.51 -11.53
N ALA A 90 -13.76 12.85 -12.57
CA ALA A 90 -14.23 12.97 -13.94
C ALA A 90 -15.43 12.04 -14.24
N GLU A 91 -15.65 11.02 -13.42
CA GLU A 91 -16.77 10.09 -13.54
C GLU A 91 -18.11 10.79 -13.22
N LYS A 92 -19.03 10.76 -14.19
CA LYS A 92 -20.39 11.32 -14.05
C LYS A 92 -21.47 10.25 -14.02
N GLU A 93 -21.13 9.00 -14.28
CA GLU A 93 -22.07 7.91 -14.44
C GLU A 93 -22.24 7.15 -13.11
N TYR A 94 -23.49 6.88 -12.71
CA TYR A 94 -23.76 6.10 -11.51
C TYR A 94 -23.50 4.61 -11.80
N PRO A 95 -22.85 3.86 -10.88
CA PRO A 95 -22.49 4.24 -9.51
C PRO A 95 -21.09 4.83 -9.31
N LEU A 96 -20.27 4.94 -10.36
CA LEU A 96 -18.87 5.43 -10.27
C LEU A 96 -18.77 6.91 -9.89
N ALA A 97 -19.81 7.71 -10.10
CA ALA A 97 -19.89 9.08 -9.60
C ALA A 97 -19.78 9.20 -8.06
N LEU A 98 -20.03 8.13 -7.30
CA LEU A 98 -19.81 8.08 -5.84
C LEU A 98 -18.38 7.64 -5.45
N ALA A 99 -17.58 7.14 -6.39
CA ALA A 99 -16.22 6.69 -6.14
C ALA A 99 -15.33 7.75 -5.47
N PRO A 100 -15.34 9.06 -5.85
CA PRO A 100 -14.47 10.03 -5.19
C PRO A 100 -14.82 10.22 -3.71
N TYR A 101 -16.11 10.24 -3.36
CA TYR A 101 -16.56 10.34 -1.97
C TYR A 101 -16.18 9.12 -1.14
N ALA A 102 -16.27 7.92 -1.73
CA ALA A 102 -15.82 6.69 -1.08
C ALA A 102 -14.30 6.69 -0.85
N LEU A 103 -13.51 7.14 -1.83
CA LEU A 103 -12.05 7.24 -1.71
C LEU A 103 -11.62 8.28 -0.67
N TYR A 104 -12.29 9.43 -0.58
CA TYR A 104 -12.05 10.40 0.49
C TYR A 104 -12.40 9.85 1.87
N ALA A 105 -13.52 9.13 2.01
CA ALA A 105 -13.89 8.47 3.27
C ALA A 105 -12.84 7.42 3.68
N ILE A 106 -12.33 6.64 2.72
CA ILE A 106 -11.25 5.69 2.95
C ILE A 106 -9.99 6.42 3.40
N LEU A 107 -9.58 7.51 2.74
CA LEU A 107 -8.40 8.30 3.12
C LEU A 107 -8.52 8.83 4.57
N ILE A 108 -9.69 9.35 4.95
CA ILE A 108 -9.97 9.88 6.29
C ILE A 108 -9.93 8.78 7.35
N ILE A 109 -10.37 7.56 7.05
CA ILE A 109 -10.32 6.43 7.98
C ILE A 109 -8.91 5.84 8.04
N TYR A 110 -8.18 5.84 6.91
CA TYR A 110 -6.91 5.14 6.76
C TYR A 110 -5.72 5.88 7.38
N VAL A 111 -5.70 7.22 7.29
CA VAL A 111 -4.66 8.08 7.90
C VAL A 111 -4.58 7.92 9.44
N PRO A 112 -5.68 7.98 10.22
CA PRO A 112 -5.63 7.84 11.67
C PRO A 112 -5.46 6.39 12.15
N VAL A 113 -5.81 5.39 11.34
CA VAL A 113 -5.63 3.96 11.69
C VAL A 113 -4.18 3.51 11.52
N SER A 114 -3.45 4.08 10.57
CA SER A 114 -2.02 3.78 10.36
C SER A 114 -1.07 4.53 11.32
N ALA A 115 -1.57 5.54 12.04
CA ALA A 115 -0.82 6.33 13.01
C ALA A 115 -0.85 5.78 14.46
N ARG A 116 -1.49 4.62 14.70
CA ARG A 116 -1.51 3.91 15.99
C ARG A 116 -0.83 2.55 15.87
#